data_AF-A0A074VD62-F1
#
_entry.id   AF-A0A074VD62-F1
#
_cell.length_a   1.000
_cell.length_b   1.000
_cell.length_c   1.000
_cell.angle_alpha   90.00
_cell.angle_beta   90.00
_cell.angle_gamma   90.00
#
_symmetry.space_group_name_H-M   'P 1'
#
loop_
_entity.id
_entity.type
_entity.pdbx_description
1 polymer ?
#
loop_
_entity_poly.entity_id
_entity_poly.type
_entity_poly.pdbx_seq_one_letter_code
_entity_poly.pdbx_strand_id
1 'polypeptide(L)'
;MISKAEMDIAEDILRIYELRNRDRKARGHCLSVEWRYKNNSSIVKLEAVSTDWLRYKPEVFDMVDDVLHTLAKNNRESLNVIQIEYGYISKYYKKPSTPALCKNRRRRYNDTSWAYKVEKALNDFWILMQKHNKFIHYFIK
;
A
#
# COMPACT_ATOMS: atom_id res chain seq x y z
N MET A 1 -10.20 -14.45 13.68
CA MET A 1 -10.59 -13.25 12.92
C MET A 1 -10.25 -12.05 13.77
N ILE A 2 -9.61 -11.06 13.16
CA ILE A 2 -9.27 -9.79 13.80
C ILE A 2 -10.53 -8.93 13.98
N SER A 3 -10.48 -7.97 14.90
CA SER A 3 -11.60 -7.06 15.15
C SER A 3 -11.83 -6.11 13.97
N LYS A 4 -13.04 -5.54 13.86
CA LYS A 4 -13.36 -4.57 12.80
C LYS A 4 -12.42 -3.37 12.81
N ALA A 5 -12.10 -2.84 14.00
CA ALA A 5 -11.16 -1.73 14.16
C ALA A 5 -9.75 -2.06 13.64
N GLU A 6 -9.29 -3.30 13.86
CA GLU A 6 -8.01 -3.76 13.31
C GLU A 6 -8.03 -3.92 11.79
N MET A 7 -9.15 -4.37 11.22
CA MET A 7 -9.32 -4.43 9.76
C MET A 7 -9.29 -3.02 9.15
N ASP A 8 -9.98 -2.06 9.75
CA ASP A 8 -10.01 -0.68 9.30
C ASP A 8 -8.58 -0.07 9.34
N ILE A 9 -7.81 -0.37 10.39
CA ILE A 9 -6.40 0.06 10.50
C ILE A 9 -5.53 -0.61 9.43
N ALA A 10 -5.70 -1.93 9.21
CA ALA A 10 -4.95 -2.66 8.20
C ALA A 10 -5.22 -2.10 6.78
N GLU A 11 -6.47 -1.80 6.48
CA GLU A 11 -6.88 -1.17 5.23
C GLU A 11 -6.27 0.24 5.08
N ASP A 12 -6.35 1.06 6.13
CA ASP A 12 -5.81 2.43 6.10
C ASP A 12 -4.30 2.44 5.85
N ILE A 13 -3.55 1.55 6.54
CA ILE A 13 -2.11 1.38 6.33
C ILE A 13 -1.80 1.02 4.88
N LEU A 14 -2.53 0.07 4.29
CA LEU A 14 -2.31 -0.37 2.91
C LEU A 14 -2.60 0.74 1.90
N ARG A 15 -3.67 1.54 2.12
CA ARG A 15 -4.00 2.70 1.28
C ARG A 15 -2.94 3.78 1.35
N ILE A 16 -2.51 4.17 2.56
CA ILE A 16 -1.46 5.18 2.75
C ILE A 16 -0.13 4.69 2.15
N TYR A 17 0.16 3.40 2.31
CA TYR A 17 1.36 2.79 1.76
C TYR A 17 1.36 2.74 0.22
N GLU A 18 0.21 2.50 -0.43
CA GLU A 18 0.04 2.65 -1.88
C GLU A 18 0.35 4.08 -2.33
N LEU A 19 -0.28 5.08 -1.68
CA LEU A 19 -0.08 6.49 -1.98
C LEU A 19 1.39 6.90 -1.88
N ARG A 20 2.06 6.53 -0.79
CA ARG A 20 3.51 6.76 -0.58
C ARG A 20 4.35 6.22 -1.74
N ASN A 21 4.06 5.00 -2.19
CA ASN A 21 4.84 4.34 -3.24
C ASN A 21 4.47 4.82 -4.66
N ARG A 22 3.27 5.35 -4.85
CA ARG A 22 2.85 5.99 -6.11
C ARG A 22 3.72 7.23 -6.41
N ASP A 23 3.96 8.06 -5.39
CA ASP A 23 4.70 9.32 -5.53
C ASP A 23 6.22 9.12 -5.64
N ARG A 24 6.78 8.14 -4.92
CA ARG A 24 8.23 7.87 -4.91
C ARG A 24 8.80 7.55 -6.30
N LYS A 25 7.98 7.07 -7.24
CA LYS A 25 8.41 6.58 -8.56
C LYS A 25 8.36 7.62 -9.69
N ALA A 26 7.76 8.79 -9.47
CA ALA A 26 7.77 9.87 -10.46
C ALA A 26 9.18 10.49 -10.68
N ARG A 27 10.13 10.22 -9.77
CA ARG A 27 11.52 10.70 -9.88
C ARG A 27 12.35 10.02 -10.97
N GLY A 28 11.86 8.95 -11.60
CA GLY A 28 12.62 8.19 -12.61
C GLY A 28 12.58 8.75 -14.03
N HIS A 29 11.58 9.57 -14.38
CA HIS A 29 11.43 10.12 -15.75
C HIS A 29 11.44 11.65 -15.80
N CYS A 30 11.42 12.31 -14.64
CA CYS A 30 11.26 13.76 -14.50
C CYS A 30 12.51 14.46 -13.96
N LEU A 31 13.72 13.95 -14.24
CA LEU A 31 14.96 14.69 -13.96
C LEU A 31 15.01 16.06 -14.68
N SER A 32 14.15 16.27 -15.69
CA SER A 32 13.99 17.54 -16.40
C SER A 32 13.00 18.53 -15.74
N VAL A 33 12.13 18.07 -14.84
CA VAL A 33 11.08 18.93 -14.23
C VAL A 33 11.63 19.61 -12.98
N GLU A 34 12.33 18.88 -12.11
CA GLU A 34 13.04 19.47 -10.95
C GLU A 34 14.17 20.43 -11.38
N TRP A 35 14.74 20.26 -12.59
CA TRP A 35 15.69 21.23 -13.18
C TRP A 35 15.00 22.50 -13.72
N ARG A 36 13.78 22.39 -14.27
CA ARG A 36 13.02 23.56 -14.77
C ARG A 36 12.52 24.47 -13.65
N TYR A 37 12.24 23.92 -12.47
CA TYR A 37 11.71 24.69 -11.34
C TYR A 37 12.76 25.18 -10.33
N LYS A 38 14.06 24.95 -10.60
CA LYS A 38 15.13 25.54 -9.76
C LYS A 38 15.24 27.07 -9.86
N ASN A 39 14.66 27.68 -10.90
CA ASN A 39 14.92 29.09 -11.19
C ASN A 39 13.76 30.07 -11.06
N ASN A 40 12.51 29.68 -10.78
CA ASN A 40 11.45 30.69 -10.61
C ASN A 40 10.36 30.24 -9.63
N SER A 41 10.36 30.88 -8.46
CA SER A 41 9.19 31.38 -7.71
C SER A 41 7.84 30.75 -8.05
N SER A 42 7.57 29.58 -7.48
CA SER A 42 6.27 29.12 -6.97
C SER A 42 6.41 27.63 -6.77
N ILE A 43 7.06 27.28 -5.66
CA ILE A 43 7.00 25.93 -5.11
C ILE A 43 5.51 25.64 -4.99
N VAL A 44 4.99 24.78 -5.87
CA VAL A 44 3.72 24.10 -5.63
C VAL A 44 3.95 23.41 -4.31
N LYS A 45 3.48 24.06 -3.25
CA LYS A 45 3.58 23.57 -1.90
C LYS A 45 3.00 22.17 -1.95
N LEU A 46 3.86 21.19 -1.66
CA LEU A 46 3.44 19.82 -1.35
C LEU A 46 2.43 19.77 -0.18
N GLU A 47 2.07 20.92 0.41
CA GLU A 47 0.89 21.12 1.25
C GLU A 47 -0.44 20.77 0.54
N ALA A 48 -0.51 20.73 -0.80
CA ALA A 48 -1.71 20.36 -1.55
C ALA A 48 -1.83 18.86 -1.89
N VAL A 49 -0.80 18.05 -1.58
CA VAL A 49 -0.92 16.58 -1.59
C VAL A 49 -1.21 16.19 -0.14
N SER A 50 -2.49 15.90 0.10
CA SER A 50 -3.12 15.64 1.39
C SER A 50 -2.24 15.01 2.47
N THR A 51 -2.32 15.63 3.63
CA THR A 51 -1.75 15.36 4.97
C THR A 51 -1.94 13.95 5.57
N ASP A 52 -2.07 12.88 4.78
CA ASP A 52 -2.41 11.54 5.31
C ASP A 52 -1.19 10.64 5.59
N TRP A 53 -0.04 10.88 4.96
CA TRP A 53 1.18 10.09 5.25
C TRP A 53 1.82 10.39 6.61
N LEU A 54 1.36 11.42 7.33
CA LEU A 54 1.85 11.78 8.66
C LEU A 54 1.27 10.88 9.77
N ARG A 55 0.24 10.08 9.46
CA ARG A 55 -0.44 9.23 10.46
C ARG A 55 0.45 8.10 10.98
N TYR A 56 1.35 7.58 10.15
CA TYR A 56 2.23 6.48 10.49
C TYR A 56 3.69 6.88 10.30
N LYS A 57 4.54 6.46 11.24
CA LYS A 57 5.98 6.69 11.14
C LYS A 57 6.57 5.90 9.96
N PRO A 58 7.65 6.39 9.30
CA PRO A 58 8.25 5.74 8.14
C PRO A 58 8.58 4.25 8.34
N GLU A 59 8.97 3.88 9.55
CA GLU A 59 9.37 2.51 9.93
C GLU A 59 8.20 1.53 9.93
N VAL A 60 6.95 2.02 10.07
CA VAL A 60 5.75 1.19 9.90
C VAL A 60 5.70 0.66 8.48
N PHE A 61 6.07 1.47 7.49
CA PHE A 61 6.05 1.05 6.09
C PHE A 61 7.19 0.09 5.73
N ASP A 62 8.33 0.14 6.45
CA ASP A 62 9.38 -0.85 6.29
C ASP A 62 8.93 -2.22 6.84
N MET A 63 8.18 -2.22 7.95
CA MET A 63 7.51 -3.42 8.45
C MET A 63 6.45 -3.94 7.47
N VAL A 64 5.68 -3.06 6.83
CA VAL A 64 4.73 -3.46 5.77
C VAL A 64 5.47 -4.11 4.58
N ASP A 65 6.63 -3.57 4.17
CA ASP A 65 7.50 -4.19 3.14
C ASP A 65 7.86 -5.64 3.51
N ASP A 66 8.34 -5.86 4.74
CA ASP A 66 8.77 -7.18 5.24
C ASP A 66 7.61 -8.17 5.36
N VAL A 67 6.47 -7.69 5.86
CA VAL A 67 5.25 -8.49 6.03
C VAL A 67 4.68 -8.91 4.68
N LEU A 68 4.64 -8.01 3.69
CA LEU A 68 4.18 -8.35 2.35
C LEU A 68 5.13 -9.33 1.65
N HIS A 69 6.44 -9.21 1.89
CA HIS A 69 7.39 -10.20 1.39
C HIS A 69 7.17 -11.58 2.03
N THR A 70 6.85 -11.63 3.33
CA THR A 70 6.51 -12.86 4.05
C THR A 70 5.17 -13.43 3.56
N LEU A 71 4.17 -12.59 3.33
CA LEU A 71 2.88 -12.97 2.77
C LEU A 71 3.04 -13.58 1.37
N ALA A 72 3.95 -13.04 0.54
CA ALA A 72 4.27 -13.60 -0.78
C ALA A 72 4.77 -15.04 -0.73
N LYS A 73 5.52 -15.41 0.32
CA LYS A 73 6.05 -16.76 0.54
C LYS A 73 4.99 -17.71 1.10
N ASN A 74 4.18 -17.23 2.05
CA ASN A 74 3.26 -18.07 2.80
C ASN A 74 1.90 -18.22 2.11
N ASN A 75 1.35 -17.13 1.59
CA ASN A 75 0.02 -17.10 0.98
C ASN A 75 -0.04 -16.11 -0.19
N ARG A 76 0.31 -16.62 -1.37
CA ARG A 76 0.30 -15.85 -2.62
C ARG A 76 -1.10 -15.39 -3.02
N GLU A 77 -2.15 -16.10 -2.63
CA GLU A 77 -3.52 -15.73 -2.96
C GLU A 77 -3.94 -14.47 -2.21
N SER A 78 -3.69 -14.41 -0.90
CA SER A 78 -3.97 -13.21 -0.08
C SER A 78 -3.17 -12.01 -0.58
N LEU A 79 -1.90 -12.20 -0.97
CA LEU A 79 -1.13 -11.13 -1.62
C LEU A 79 -1.78 -10.64 -2.92
N ASN A 80 -2.22 -11.56 -3.79
CA ASN A 80 -2.85 -11.19 -5.06
C ASN A 80 -4.13 -10.38 -4.83
N VAL A 81 -4.95 -10.75 -3.83
CA VAL A 81 -6.16 -10.01 -3.49
C VAL A 81 -5.82 -8.59 -3.03
N ILE A 82 -4.84 -8.43 -2.13
CA ILE A 82 -4.36 -7.12 -1.68
C ILE A 82 -3.83 -6.29 -2.85
N GLN A 83 -3.09 -6.89 -3.77
CA GLN A 83 -2.58 -6.22 -4.97
C GLN A 83 -3.69 -5.77 -5.93
N ILE A 84 -4.75 -6.56 -6.06
CA ILE A 84 -5.90 -6.24 -6.91
C ILE A 84 -6.73 -5.10 -6.29
N GLU A 85 -6.94 -5.13 -4.98
CA GLU A 85 -7.82 -4.19 -4.28
C GLU A 85 -7.15 -2.84 -4.03
N TYR A 86 -5.95 -2.87 -3.45
CA TYR A 86 -5.23 -1.68 -2.99
C TYR A 86 -4.10 -1.25 -3.94
N GLY A 87 -4.13 -1.71 -5.19
CA GLY A 87 -3.24 -1.20 -6.25
C GLY A 87 -1.74 -1.26 -5.96
N TYR A 88 -1.32 -2.13 -5.03
CA TYR A 88 -0.01 -2.03 -4.39
C TYR A 88 1.16 -2.12 -5.39
N ILE A 89 2.09 -1.17 -5.27
CA ILE A 89 3.35 -1.10 -6.01
C ILE A 89 4.50 -1.22 -5.02
N SER A 90 4.98 -2.44 -4.78
CA SER A 90 6.22 -2.63 -4.03
C SER A 90 7.41 -2.07 -4.79
N LYS A 91 8.52 -1.80 -4.08
CA LYS A 91 9.85 -1.75 -4.71
C LYS A 91 10.15 -3.03 -5.50
N TYR A 92 9.65 -4.18 -5.04
CA TYR A 92 9.96 -5.50 -5.58
C TYR A 92 9.00 -5.96 -6.70
N TYR A 93 7.85 -5.32 -6.87
CA TYR A 93 6.82 -5.76 -7.82
C TYR A 93 6.53 -4.68 -8.87
N LYS A 94 6.44 -5.09 -10.14
CA LYS A 94 6.13 -4.18 -11.25
C LYS A 94 4.68 -3.69 -11.11
N LYS A 95 4.44 -2.44 -11.54
CA LYS A 95 3.07 -1.94 -11.64
C LYS A 95 2.29 -2.84 -12.61
N PRO A 96 1.05 -3.21 -12.30
CA PRO A 96 0.19 -3.86 -13.28
C PRO A 96 0.03 -2.92 -14.49
N SER A 97 0.09 -3.48 -15.69
CA SER A 97 -0.20 -2.73 -16.92
C SER A 97 -1.66 -2.30 -16.96
N THR A 98 -2.00 -1.29 -17.77
CA THR A 98 -3.39 -0.84 -17.95
C THR A 98 -4.36 -1.99 -18.30
N PRO A 99 -4.00 -2.93 -19.20
CA PRO A 99 -4.82 -4.12 -19.43
C PRO A 99 -5.01 -5.00 -18.19
N ALA A 100 -3.96 -5.18 -17.38
CA ALA A 100 -4.03 -5.94 -16.14
C ALA A 100 -4.95 -5.25 -15.11
N LEU A 101 -4.89 -3.92 -15.00
CA LEU A 101 -5.80 -3.13 -14.18
C LEU A 101 -7.27 -3.31 -14.60
N CYS A 102 -7.55 -3.24 -15.91
CA CYS A 102 -8.90 -3.49 -16.43
C CYS A 102 -9.38 -4.92 -16.14
N LYS A 103 -8.52 -5.93 -16.29
CA LYS A 103 -8.83 -7.33 -15.96
C LYS A 103 -9.11 -7.52 -14.48
N ASN A 104 -8.31 -6.89 -13.61
CA ASN A 104 -8.48 -6.90 -12.17
C ASN A 104 -9.80 -6.23 -11.77
N ARG A 105 -10.14 -5.08 -12.36
CA ARG A 105 -11.44 -4.43 -12.14
C ARG A 105 -12.60 -5.36 -12.48
N ARG A 106 -12.55 -6.07 -13.62
CA ARG A 106 -13.58 -7.06 -13.99
C ARG A 106 -13.68 -8.22 -12.99
N ARG A 107 -12.54 -8.73 -12.49
CA ARG A 107 -12.53 -9.79 -11.46
C ARG A 107 -13.25 -9.36 -10.19
N ARG A 108 -13.08 -8.12 -9.75
CA ARG A 108 -13.75 -7.57 -8.57
C ARG A 108 -15.27 -7.52 -8.75
N TYR A 109 -15.75 -6.98 -9.86
CA TYR A 109 -17.19 -6.84 -10.10
C TYR A 109 -17.91 -8.16 -10.34
N ASN A 110 -17.23 -9.16 -10.89
CA ASN A 110 -17.84 -10.44 -11.23
C ASN A 110 -17.86 -11.44 -10.06
N ASP A 111 -17.11 -11.18 -9.00
CA ASP A 111 -16.96 -12.10 -7.88
C ASP A 111 -17.81 -11.64 -6.69
N THR A 112 -18.93 -12.34 -6.48
CA THR A 112 -19.82 -12.09 -5.34
C THR A 112 -19.15 -12.32 -3.99
N SER A 113 -18.06 -13.10 -3.96
CA SER A 113 -17.26 -13.39 -2.77
C SER A 113 -16.04 -12.48 -2.63
N TRP A 114 -15.91 -11.43 -3.46
CA TRP A 114 -14.71 -10.57 -3.45
C TRP A 114 -14.48 -9.92 -2.09
N ALA A 115 -15.52 -9.36 -1.47
CA ALA A 115 -15.44 -8.76 -0.14
C ALA A 115 -14.90 -9.75 0.91
N TYR A 116 -15.39 -10.99 0.91
CA TYR A 116 -14.91 -12.04 1.80
C TYR A 116 -13.43 -12.39 1.55
N LYS A 117 -13.00 -12.41 0.28
CA LYS A 117 -11.58 -12.61 -0.07
C LYS A 117 -10.71 -11.46 0.43
N VAL A 118 -11.18 -10.22 0.34
CA VAL A 118 -10.49 -9.03 0.86
C VAL A 118 -10.36 -9.12 2.38
N GLU A 119 -11.44 -9.41 3.09
CA GLU A 119 -11.42 -9.59 4.56
C GLU A 119 -10.43 -10.67 4.98
N LYS A 120 -10.45 -11.84 4.31
CA LYS A 120 -9.50 -12.92 4.58
C LYS A 120 -8.06 -12.48 4.34
N ALA A 121 -7.80 -11.77 3.25
CA ALA A 121 -6.47 -11.29 2.93
C ALA A 121 -5.96 -10.23 3.92
N LEU A 122 -6.83 -9.31 4.36
CA LEU A 122 -6.53 -8.33 5.41
C LEU A 122 -6.22 -9.01 6.74
N ASN A 123 -7.01 -10.02 7.11
CA ASN A 123 -6.78 -10.80 8.32
C ASN A 123 -5.43 -11.54 8.27
N ASP A 124 -5.08 -12.18 7.15
CA ASP A 124 -3.77 -12.82 6.98
C ASP A 124 -2.62 -11.81 7.08
N PHE A 125 -2.78 -10.65 6.44
CA PHE A 125 -1.81 -9.56 6.51
C PHE A 125 -1.62 -9.05 7.95
N TRP A 126 -2.72 -8.80 8.67
CA TRP A 126 -2.66 -8.27 10.03
C TRP A 126 -2.05 -9.27 11.02
N ILE A 127 -2.36 -10.56 10.88
CA ILE A 127 -1.73 -11.62 11.69
C ILE A 127 -0.22 -11.65 11.49
N LEU A 128 0.26 -11.42 10.26
CA LEU A 128 1.69 -11.33 10.00
C LEU A 128 2.29 -10.03 10.53
N MET A 129 1.57 -8.90 10.44
CA MET A 129 1.96 -7.64 11.07
C MET A 129 2.16 -7.81 12.57
N GLN A 130 1.21 -8.42 13.27
CA GLN A 130 1.27 -8.67 14.72
C GLN A 130 2.49 -9.48 15.15
N LYS A 131 2.96 -10.40 14.29
CA LYS A 131 4.16 -11.22 14.55
C LYS A 131 5.47 -10.50 14.30
N HIS A 132 5.44 -9.31 13.70
CA HIS A 132 6.64 -8.56 13.38
C HIS A 132 7.23 -7.91 14.64
N ASN A 133 8.55 -8.00 14.83
CA ASN A 133 9.24 -7.54 16.06
C ASN A 133 8.98 -6.07 16.41
N LYS A 134 8.73 -5.23 15.39
CA LYS A 134 8.47 -3.80 15.56
C LYS A 134 7.00 -3.46 15.83
N PHE A 135 6.09 -4.43 15.78
CA PHE A 135 4.65 -4.19 15.88
C PHE A 135 4.25 -3.57 17.21
N ILE A 136 4.72 -4.16 18.32
CA ILE A 136 4.43 -3.69 19.67
C ILE A 136 4.81 -2.21 19.82
N HIS A 137 5.97 -1.82 19.30
CA HIS A 137 6.48 -0.45 19.42
C HIS A 137 5.62 0.62 18.75
N TYR A 138 4.84 0.27 17.72
CA TYR A 138 4.04 1.23 16.96
C TYR A 138 2.53 1.11 17.19
N PHE A 139 2.04 -0.06 17.62
CA PHE A 139 0.60 -0.35 17.71
C PHE A 139 0.11 -0.70 19.12
N ILE A 140 1.00 -1.09 20.04
CA ILE A 140 0.64 -1.41 21.42
C ILE A 140 1.30 -0.34 22.31
N LYS A 141 0.47 0.56 22.84
CA LYS A 141 0.90 1.57 23.81
C LYS A 141 0.75 1.04 25.23
#